data_AF-A0A9Q1D6C5-F1
#
_entry.id   AF-A0A9Q1D6C5-F1
#
_cell.length_a   1.000
_cell.length_b   1.000
_cell.length_c   1.000
_cell.angle_alpha   90.00
_cell.angle_beta   90.00
_cell.angle_gamma   90.00
#
_symmetry.space_group_name_H-M   'P 1'
#
loop_
_entity.id
_entity.type
_entity.pdbx_description
1 polymer ?
#
loop_
_entity_poly.entity_id
_entity_poly.type
_entity_poly.pdbx_seq_one_letter_code
_entity_poly.pdbx_strand_id
1 'polypeptide(L)'
;MAGLGSARRIFQFARTNSATILCANASLRCQSTAAAAAIAKPEPDPHAQDRRKPKTGILMLNMGGPETLDDVHDFLFRLFMDRDLMTLPVQDKLGPFIAKRRTPKIQEQYSRIGGGSPIKKWTTMQGEGMVKLLDEMCPDTAPHKFYIGFRYVNPLTEAAIEMMEQDGVERAVAFTQYPQYSCSTTGSSLNAIYRHYSTRGDRPKMRWSVIDRWPTHPLLIECFAQHILKELEKFPAGKRDDVVILFSAHSLPMSVVNRGDPYPQEVGATVQRVMERLQHCNPYRLVWQSKVGPMPWLGPQTDEVIKGLCQRGKRNLLLVPIAFTSDHIETLHELDIEYSQVLGEECGVENIRRAESLNGNPLFFKALADLVRSHLKSDEPCSRQLTLRCPLCVNPTCGQAKAFFRSQKH
;
A
#
# COMPACT_ATOMS: atom_id res chain seq x y z
N MET A 1 -22.11 52.81 22.39
CA MET A 1 -23.48 53.34 22.64
C MET A 1 -24.48 52.31 22.12
N ALA A 2 -25.42 51.89 22.98
CA ALA A 2 -26.76 51.30 22.77
C ALA A 2 -26.96 50.20 21.68
N GLY A 3 -27.68 49.10 21.87
CA GLY A 3 -28.61 48.57 22.89
C GLY A 3 -29.28 47.32 22.25
N LEU A 4 -29.41 46.17 22.94
CA LEU A 4 -30.50 45.73 23.85
C LEU A 4 -31.68 44.99 23.20
N GLY A 5 -32.02 43.81 23.76
CA GLY A 5 -33.35 43.16 23.78
C GLY A 5 -33.45 41.84 22.98
N SER A 6 -33.33 40.63 23.54
CA SER A 6 -34.15 39.88 24.53
C SER A 6 -35.54 39.45 24.04
N ALA A 7 -35.82 38.14 24.01
CA ALA A 7 -36.89 37.50 24.81
C ALA A 7 -37.05 35.98 24.53
N ARG A 8 -37.02 35.19 25.61
CA ARG A 8 -37.49 33.80 25.74
C ARG A 8 -39.03 33.74 25.78
N ARG A 9 -39.64 32.62 25.37
CA ARG A 9 -40.87 32.08 25.99
C ARG A 9 -40.91 30.54 26.02
N ILE A 10 -41.38 30.05 27.17
CA ILE A 10 -41.69 28.68 27.62
C ILE A 10 -43.22 28.53 27.61
N PHE A 11 -43.78 27.31 27.44
CA PHE A 11 -45.03 26.76 28.07
C PHE A 11 -45.29 25.36 27.44
N GLN A 12 -45.10 24.20 28.11
CA GLN A 12 -45.90 23.45 29.12
C GLN A 12 -47.28 22.87 28.71
N PHE A 13 -47.35 21.53 28.78
CA PHE A 13 -48.40 20.58 29.25
C PHE A 13 -49.86 20.62 28.76
N ALA A 14 -50.39 19.44 28.38
CA ALA A 14 -51.57 18.80 29.00
C ALA A 14 -51.79 17.35 28.54
N ARG A 15 -52.09 16.47 29.52
CA ARG A 15 -52.65 15.10 29.39
C ARG A 15 -54.17 15.16 29.20
N THR A 16 -54.81 14.08 28.73
CA THR A 16 -55.96 13.45 29.42
C THR A 16 -56.40 12.12 28.78
N ASN A 17 -56.78 11.19 29.66
CA ASN A 17 -57.41 9.88 29.44
C ASN A 17 -58.86 9.98 28.96
N SER A 18 -59.40 8.91 28.35
CA SER A 18 -60.69 8.35 28.78
C SER A 18 -60.87 6.91 28.31
N ALA A 19 -61.26 6.06 29.26
CA ALA A 19 -61.74 4.70 29.09
C ALA A 19 -63.28 4.70 29.13
N THR A 20 -63.92 3.76 28.45
CA THR A 20 -65.34 3.45 28.66
C THR A 20 -65.54 1.95 28.58
N ILE A 21 -66.13 1.41 29.65
CA ILE A 21 -66.51 0.02 29.89
C ILE A 21 -67.98 -0.14 29.53
N LEU A 22 -68.37 -1.28 28.93
CA LEU A 22 -69.74 -1.80 29.02
C LEU A 22 -69.73 -3.33 29.04
N CYS A 23 -70.28 -3.86 30.14
CA CYS A 23 -70.52 -5.28 30.42
C CYS A 23 -71.65 -5.87 29.58
N ALA A 24 -71.58 -7.17 29.26
CA ALA A 24 -72.72 -8.09 29.41
C ALA A 24 -72.32 -9.58 29.27
N ASN A 25 -72.65 -10.33 30.33
CA ASN A 25 -73.11 -11.72 30.43
C ASN A 25 -72.29 -12.89 29.87
N ALA A 26 -71.87 -13.72 30.83
CA ALA A 26 -71.35 -15.06 30.68
C ALA A 26 -72.45 -16.08 30.35
N SER A 27 -72.11 -17.04 29.47
CA SER A 27 -72.64 -18.40 29.52
C SER A 27 -71.54 -19.36 29.06
N LEU A 28 -71.21 -20.32 29.93
CA LEU A 28 -70.14 -21.30 29.72
C LEU A 28 -70.42 -22.21 28.52
N ARG A 29 -69.40 -22.41 27.68
CA ARG A 29 -69.14 -23.72 27.07
C ARG A 29 -67.65 -23.92 26.90
N CYS A 30 -67.14 -24.87 27.68
CA CYS A 30 -65.78 -25.36 27.64
C CYS A 30 -65.62 -26.22 26.39
N GLN A 31 -64.63 -25.93 25.52
CA GLN A 31 -63.86 -26.93 24.75
C GLN A 31 -62.75 -26.28 23.91
N SER A 32 -61.52 -26.68 24.24
CA SER A 32 -60.28 -26.74 23.43
C SER A 32 -59.84 -25.52 22.62
N THR A 33 -58.86 -24.76 23.15
CA THR A 33 -58.04 -23.84 22.36
C THR A 33 -56.83 -24.58 21.76
N ALA A 34 -56.85 -24.83 20.46
CA ALA A 34 -55.64 -25.05 19.68
C ALA A 34 -55.03 -23.67 19.38
N ALA A 35 -53.90 -23.35 20.01
CA ALA A 35 -53.14 -22.14 19.72
C ALA A 35 -52.38 -22.33 18.41
N ALA A 36 -52.82 -21.64 17.35
CA ALA A 36 -52.05 -21.50 16.12
C ALA A 36 -50.82 -20.63 16.40
N ALA A 37 -49.65 -21.26 16.52
CA ALA A 37 -48.38 -20.55 16.54
C ALA A 37 -48.11 -19.98 15.14
N ALA A 38 -48.19 -18.66 15.01
CA ALA A 38 -47.73 -17.95 13.83
C ALA A 38 -46.22 -18.17 13.68
N ILE A 39 -45.81 -18.87 12.63
CA ILE A 39 -44.39 -19.04 12.27
C ILE A 39 -43.90 -17.67 11.80
N ALA A 40 -43.21 -16.95 12.68
CA ALA A 40 -42.43 -15.79 12.30
C ALA A 40 -41.35 -16.24 11.30
N LYS A 41 -41.33 -15.63 10.11
CA LYS A 41 -40.20 -15.79 9.18
C LYS A 41 -38.94 -15.31 9.91
N PRO A 42 -37.84 -16.08 9.91
CA PRO A 42 -36.61 -15.62 10.53
C PRO A 42 -36.12 -14.37 9.79
N GLU A 43 -35.83 -13.31 10.55
CA GLU A 43 -35.09 -12.16 10.04
C GLU A 43 -33.74 -12.65 9.48
N PRO A 44 -33.26 -12.10 8.35
CA PRO A 44 -31.99 -12.48 7.80
C PRO A 44 -30.88 -12.13 8.79
N ASP A 45 -30.13 -13.15 9.21
CA ASP A 45 -28.91 -13.00 10.00
C ASP A 45 -27.95 -12.04 9.27
N PRO A 46 -27.59 -10.88 9.85
CA PRO A 46 -26.65 -9.94 9.25
C PRO A 46 -25.25 -10.54 9.03
N HIS A 47 -24.96 -11.71 9.63
CA HIS A 47 -23.71 -12.46 9.44
C HIS A 47 -23.82 -13.60 8.40
N ALA A 48 -24.98 -13.82 7.77
CA ALA A 48 -25.14 -14.84 6.73
C ALA A 48 -24.33 -14.55 5.44
N GLN A 49 -23.86 -13.31 5.25
CA GLN A 49 -22.99 -12.95 4.12
C GLN A 49 -21.56 -13.50 4.26
N ASP A 50 -21.12 -13.87 5.48
CA ASP A 50 -19.72 -14.24 5.79
C ASP A 50 -19.38 -15.72 5.54
N ARG A 51 -20.26 -16.47 4.87
CA ARG A 51 -20.06 -17.91 4.58
C ARG A 51 -19.87 -18.24 3.10
N ARG A 52 -19.80 -17.24 2.21
CA ARG A 52 -19.56 -17.48 0.79
C ARG A 52 -18.05 -17.59 0.54
N LYS A 53 -17.65 -18.67 -0.14
CA LYS A 53 -16.25 -18.85 -0.57
C LYS A 53 -15.83 -17.65 -1.44
N PRO A 54 -14.61 -17.11 -1.23
CA PRO A 54 -14.15 -15.97 -2.00
C PRO A 54 -13.96 -16.39 -3.46
N LYS A 55 -14.61 -15.67 -4.37
CA LYS A 55 -14.51 -15.93 -5.81
C LYS A 55 -13.21 -15.36 -6.38
N THR A 56 -12.87 -14.16 -5.96
CA THR A 56 -11.67 -13.44 -6.44
C THR A 56 -10.74 -13.09 -5.28
N GLY A 57 -9.52 -13.63 -5.32
CA GLY A 57 -8.46 -13.31 -4.38
C GLY A 57 -7.53 -12.24 -4.93
N ILE A 58 -7.27 -11.19 -4.15
CA ILE A 58 -6.31 -10.13 -4.48
C ILE A 58 -5.07 -10.31 -3.60
N LEU A 59 -3.98 -10.81 -4.19
CA LEU A 59 -2.69 -10.96 -3.51
C LEU A 59 -1.92 -9.63 -3.57
N MET A 60 -1.92 -8.88 -2.48
CA MET A 60 -1.21 -7.61 -2.33
C MET A 60 0.28 -7.89 -2.07
N LEU A 61 1.12 -7.64 -3.06
CA LEU A 61 2.54 -7.95 -3.04
C LEU A 61 3.38 -6.75 -2.60
N ASN A 62 4.19 -6.94 -1.57
CA ASN A 62 5.18 -5.96 -1.11
C ASN A 62 6.38 -6.70 -0.50
N MET A 63 7.52 -6.04 -0.26
CA MET A 63 8.64 -6.63 0.46
C MET A 63 8.28 -6.94 1.91
N GLY A 64 7.39 -6.13 2.50
CA GLY A 64 7.03 -6.17 3.91
C GLY A 64 8.10 -5.51 4.79
N GLY A 65 7.94 -5.63 6.10
CA GLY A 65 8.88 -5.11 7.08
C GLY A 65 8.66 -5.77 8.44
N PRO A 66 9.70 -5.85 9.29
CA PRO A 66 9.62 -6.49 10.59
C PRO A 66 8.58 -5.80 11.47
N GLU A 67 7.62 -6.54 12.01
CA GLU A 67 6.57 -6.00 12.90
C GLU A 67 7.13 -5.63 14.27
N THR A 68 8.15 -6.36 14.71
CA THR A 68 8.85 -6.15 15.97
C THR A 68 10.37 -6.14 15.75
N LEU A 69 11.12 -5.69 16.76
CA LEU A 69 12.59 -5.71 16.71
C LEU A 69 13.16 -7.12 16.57
N ASP A 70 12.47 -8.15 17.07
CA ASP A 70 12.92 -9.54 17.00
C ASP A 70 12.82 -10.09 15.57
N ASP A 71 11.89 -9.59 14.76
CA ASP A 71 11.70 -10.00 13.37
C ASP A 71 12.80 -9.48 12.43
N VAL A 72 13.62 -8.53 12.88
CA VAL A 72 14.62 -7.83 12.05
C VAL A 72 15.65 -8.81 11.48
N HIS A 73 16.12 -9.77 12.27
CA HIS A 73 17.11 -10.74 11.79
C HIS A 73 16.56 -11.57 10.62
N ASP A 74 15.37 -12.11 10.78
CA ASP A 74 14.74 -12.97 9.79
C ASP A 74 14.35 -12.20 8.53
N PHE A 75 13.90 -10.95 8.67
CA PHE A 75 13.69 -10.03 7.57
C PHE A 75 14.98 -9.84 6.75
N LEU A 76 16.10 -9.47 7.40
CA LEU A 76 17.38 -9.26 6.73
C LEU A 76 17.91 -10.56 6.12
N PHE A 77 17.76 -11.68 6.82
CA PHE A 77 18.17 -13.00 6.33
C PHE A 77 17.47 -13.31 4.99
N ARG A 78 16.14 -13.19 4.92
CA ARG A 78 15.39 -13.46 3.67
C ARG A 78 15.76 -12.45 2.56
N LEU A 79 15.98 -11.18 2.91
CA LEU A 79 16.40 -10.14 1.97
C LEU A 79 17.77 -10.45 1.35
N PHE A 80 18.77 -10.81 2.15
CA PHE A 80 20.11 -11.11 1.64
C PHE A 80 20.22 -12.49 0.97
N MET A 81 19.27 -13.39 1.21
CA MET A 81 19.16 -14.66 0.50
C MET A 81 18.44 -14.54 -0.85
N ASP A 82 17.82 -13.40 -1.14
CA ASP A 82 17.06 -13.20 -2.39
C ASP A 82 17.97 -12.92 -3.60
N ARG A 83 18.13 -13.95 -4.43
CA ARG A 83 18.90 -13.89 -5.68
C ARG A 83 18.25 -13.04 -6.77
N ASP A 84 16.97 -12.66 -6.63
CA ASP A 84 16.33 -11.72 -7.56
C ASP A 84 16.64 -10.26 -7.23
N LEU A 85 16.85 -9.96 -5.95
CA LEU A 85 17.21 -8.64 -5.47
C LEU A 85 18.69 -8.35 -5.70
N MET A 86 19.57 -9.27 -5.26
CA MET A 86 21.01 -9.14 -5.38
C MET A 86 21.69 -10.50 -5.51
N THR A 87 22.80 -10.54 -6.25
CA THR A 87 23.65 -11.72 -6.39
C THR A 87 24.96 -11.52 -5.66
N LEU A 88 25.20 -12.29 -4.61
CA LEU A 88 26.43 -12.22 -3.80
C LEU A 88 27.31 -13.48 -4.02
N PRO A 89 28.65 -13.35 -3.99
CA PRO A 89 29.52 -14.52 -3.94
C PRO A 89 29.22 -15.39 -2.72
N VAL A 90 29.02 -16.69 -2.92
CA VAL A 90 28.71 -17.65 -1.85
C VAL A 90 27.54 -17.17 -0.96
N GLN A 91 26.46 -16.70 -1.60
CA GLN A 91 25.30 -16.04 -0.96
C GLN A 91 24.71 -16.85 0.20
N ASP A 92 24.73 -18.18 0.12
CA ASP A 92 24.20 -19.07 1.16
C ASP A 92 25.01 -19.02 2.46
N LYS A 93 26.26 -18.52 2.43
CA LYS A 93 27.09 -18.24 3.62
C LYS A 93 27.18 -16.76 3.94
N LEU A 94 27.33 -15.93 2.90
CA LEU A 94 27.53 -14.49 3.07
C LEU A 94 26.25 -13.77 3.49
N GLY A 95 25.09 -14.19 2.96
CA GLY A 95 23.79 -13.62 3.29
C GLY A 95 23.46 -13.72 4.79
N PRO A 96 23.53 -14.91 5.41
CA PRO A 96 23.30 -15.07 6.85
C PRO A 96 24.30 -14.27 7.71
N PHE A 97 25.58 -14.22 7.29
CA PHE A 97 26.59 -13.43 7.98
C PHE A 97 26.30 -11.93 7.94
N ILE A 98 25.94 -11.39 6.76
CA ILE A 98 25.60 -9.97 6.60
C ILE A 98 24.33 -9.64 7.40
N ALA A 99 23.32 -10.51 7.35
CA ALA A 99 22.08 -10.34 8.12
C ALA A 99 22.40 -10.18 9.61
N LYS A 100 23.10 -11.16 10.21
CA LYS A 100 23.50 -11.12 11.63
C LYS A 100 24.33 -9.89 11.98
N ARG A 101 25.27 -9.49 11.12
CA ARG A 101 26.11 -8.29 11.34
C ARG A 101 25.30 -7.00 11.28
N ARG A 102 24.28 -6.92 10.42
CA ARG A 102 23.47 -5.71 10.23
C ARG A 102 22.29 -5.61 11.19
N THR A 103 21.81 -6.72 11.75
CA THR A 103 20.65 -6.76 12.66
C THR A 103 20.70 -5.69 13.75
N PRO A 104 21.79 -5.52 14.54
CA PRO A 104 21.78 -4.55 15.64
C PRO A 104 21.57 -3.12 15.17
N LYS A 105 22.18 -2.73 14.04
CA LYS A 105 22.01 -1.40 13.46
C LYS A 105 20.57 -1.18 12.99
N ILE A 106 19.98 -2.16 12.33
CA ILE A 106 18.61 -2.05 11.80
C ILE A 106 17.57 -2.09 12.94
N GLN A 107 17.81 -2.86 14.00
CA GLN A 107 16.98 -2.85 15.21
C GLN A 107 16.97 -1.46 15.86
N GLU A 108 18.12 -0.80 15.94
CA GLU A 108 18.21 0.58 16.46
C GLU A 108 17.45 1.58 15.58
N GLN A 109 17.44 1.40 14.26
CA GLN A 109 16.63 2.25 13.39
C GLN A 109 15.13 2.01 13.57
N TYR A 110 14.70 0.76 13.73
CA TYR A 110 13.31 0.43 14.03
C TYR A 110 12.87 0.88 15.43
N SER A 111 13.77 0.83 16.43
CA SER A 111 13.46 1.27 17.80
C SER A 111 13.12 2.78 17.83
N ARG A 112 13.85 3.58 17.06
CA ARG A 112 13.65 5.03 16.92
C ARG A 112 12.32 5.44 16.29
N ILE A 113 11.67 4.53 15.54
CA ILE A 113 10.39 4.80 14.87
C ILE A 113 9.20 4.11 15.54
N GLY A 114 9.38 3.57 16.75
CA GLY A 114 8.31 2.94 17.53
C GLY A 114 8.39 1.42 17.65
N GLY A 115 9.50 0.79 17.26
CA GLY A 115 9.80 -0.62 17.54
C GLY A 115 9.49 -1.61 16.41
N GLY A 116 9.02 -1.13 15.25
CA GLY A 116 8.67 -1.99 14.11
C GLY A 116 8.11 -1.22 12.92
N SER A 117 7.88 -1.93 11.81
CA SER A 117 7.31 -1.40 10.57
C SER A 117 5.78 -1.37 10.63
N PRO A 118 5.13 -0.24 10.31
CA PRO A 118 3.67 -0.17 10.26
C PRO A 118 3.07 -0.73 8.96
N ILE A 119 3.90 -1.26 8.05
CA ILE A 119 3.49 -1.66 6.70
C ILE A 119 2.35 -2.69 6.69
N LYS A 120 2.36 -3.67 7.60
CA LYS A 120 1.30 -4.68 7.69
C LYS A 120 -0.03 -4.04 8.10
N LYS A 121 -0.01 -3.18 9.12
CA LYS A 121 -1.19 -2.44 9.56
C LYS A 121 -1.81 -1.63 8.42
N TRP A 122 -0.99 -0.88 7.68
CA TRP A 122 -1.47 -0.08 6.56
C TRP A 122 -1.98 -0.93 5.40
N THR A 123 -1.26 -2.01 5.05
CA THR A 123 -1.67 -2.93 3.98
C THR A 123 -3.01 -3.60 4.31
N THR A 124 -3.22 -4.01 5.57
CA THR A 124 -4.51 -4.56 6.02
C THR A 124 -5.64 -3.54 5.85
N MET A 125 -5.47 -2.32 6.35
CA MET A 125 -6.48 -1.27 6.24
C MET A 125 -6.81 -0.92 4.79
N GLN A 126 -5.78 -0.85 3.93
CA GLN A 126 -5.93 -0.63 2.50
C GLN A 126 -6.65 -1.79 1.82
N GLY A 127 -6.32 -3.03 2.17
CA GLY A 127 -6.96 -4.24 1.66
C GLY A 127 -8.44 -4.33 2.04
N GLU A 128 -8.77 -4.05 3.28
CA GLU A 128 -10.16 -4.00 3.78
C GLU A 128 -10.97 -2.93 3.05
N GLY A 129 -10.43 -1.71 2.94
CA GLY A 129 -11.07 -0.61 2.21
C GLY A 129 -11.27 -0.92 0.73
N MET A 130 -10.27 -1.55 0.08
CA MET A 130 -10.33 -1.98 -1.32
C MET A 130 -11.40 -3.05 -1.53
N VAL A 131 -11.43 -4.10 -0.71
CA VAL A 131 -12.40 -5.20 -0.86
C VAL A 131 -13.83 -4.72 -0.71
N LYS A 132 -14.10 -3.88 0.29
CA LYS A 132 -15.44 -3.28 0.49
C LYS A 132 -15.93 -2.55 -0.76
N LEU A 133 -15.07 -1.73 -1.37
CA LEU A 133 -15.41 -1.02 -2.61
C LEU A 133 -15.54 -1.97 -3.81
N LEU A 134 -14.71 -3.02 -3.90
CA LEU A 134 -14.77 -3.99 -4.99
C LEU A 134 -16.04 -4.82 -4.99
N ASP A 135 -16.53 -5.25 -3.83
CA ASP A 135 -17.78 -6.00 -3.72
C ASP A 135 -18.99 -5.17 -4.21
N GLU A 136 -18.97 -3.85 -3.99
CA GLU A 136 -19.97 -2.93 -4.53
C GLU A 136 -19.76 -2.65 -6.04
N MET A 137 -18.51 -2.48 -6.48
CA MET A 137 -18.16 -2.08 -7.84
C MET A 137 -18.22 -3.23 -8.87
N CYS A 138 -18.00 -4.47 -8.43
CA CYS A 138 -17.85 -5.67 -9.26
C CYS A 138 -18.61 -6.88 -8.66
N PRO A 139 -19.94 -6.84 -8.56
CA PRO A 139 -20.71 -7.92 -7.91
C PRO A 139 -20.54 -9.30 -8.59
N ASP A 140 -20.23 -9.33 -9.89
CA ASP A 140 -20.05 -10.58 -10.65
C ASP A 140 -18.78 -11.36 -10.27
N THR A 141 -17.78 -10.67 -9.71
CA THR A 141 -16.51 -11.25 -9.24
C THR A 141 -16.40 -11.32 -7.72
N ALA A 142 -17.43 -10.84 -7.00
CA ALA A 142 -17.57 -10.97 -5.56
C ALA A 142 -17.93 -12.41 -5.12
N PRO A 143 -17.67 -12.82 -3.87
CA PRO A 143 -16.96 -12.07 -2.84
C PRO A 143 -15.47 -11.92 -3.15
N HIS A 144 -14.95 -10.72 -2.98
CA HIS A 144 -13.51 -10.47 -3.07
C HIS A 144 -12.85 -10.70 -1.70
N LYS A 145 -11.60 -11.17 -1.70
CA LYS A 145 -10.78 -11.27 -0.49
C LYS A 145 -9.36 -10.83 -0.79
N PHE A 146 -8.80 -9.96 0.04
CA PHE A 146 -7.39 -9.60 -0.07
C PHE A 146 -6.52 -10.57 0.73
N TYR A 147 -5.30 -10.76 0.26
CA TYR A 147 -4.26 -11.57 0.90
C TYR A 147 -2.99 -10.75 0.88
N ILE A 148 -2.28 -10.71 2.00
CA ILE A 148 -0.97 -10.04 2.07
C ILE A 148 0.09 -11.06 1.67
N GLY A 149 0.88 -10.74 0.65
CA GLY A 149 2.02 -11.54 0.22
C GLY A 149 3.30 -10.75 0.40
N PHE A 150 3.92 -10.85 1.58
CA PHE A 150 5.20 -10.21 1.81
C PHE A 150 6.36 -11.07 1.32
N ARG A 151 7.42 -10.41 0.84
CA ARG A 151 8.59 -11.11 0.27
C ARG A 151 9.56 -11.61 1.36
N TYR A 152 9.69 -10.87 2.47
CA TYR A 152 10.74 -11.09 3.47
C TYR A 152 10.24 -11.27 4.92
N VAL A 153 8.95 -11.06 5.18
CA VAL A 153 8.31 -11.24 6.50
C VAL A 153 6.97 -11.96 6.36
N ASN A 154 6.41 -12.41 7.48
CA ASN A 154 5.09 -13.04 7.47
C ASN A 154 3.96 -12.00 7.32
N PRO A 155 2.84 -12.35 6.66
CA PRO A 155 2.63 -13.57 5.87
C PRO A 155 3.47 -13.55 4.58
N LEU A 156 4.26 -14.61 4.37
CA LEU A 156 5.10 -14.75 3.18
C LEU A 156 4.23 -14.99 1.93
N THR A 157 4.78 -14.67 0.76
CA THR A 157 4.11 -14.85 -0.53
C THR A 157 3.64 -16.29 -0.71
N GLU A 158 4.47 -17.26 -0.34
CA GLU A 158 4.16 -18.69 -0.43
C GLU A 158 3.00 -19.09 0.50
N ALA A 159 3.00 -18.61 1.73
CA ALA A 159 1.93 -18.87 2.69
C ALA A 159 0.59 -18.25 2.25
N ALA A 160 0.64 -17.07 1.62
CA ALA A 160 -0.54 -16.43 1.07
C ALA A 160 -1.13 -17.23 -0.12
N ILE A 161 -0.28 -17.74 -1.03
CA ILE A 161 -0.72 -18.61 -2.13
C ILE A 161 -1.39 -19.87 -1.60
N GLU A 162 -0.79 -20.51 -0.58
CA GLU A 162 -1.37 -21.71 0.04
C GLU A 162 -2.73 -21.42 0.67
N MET A 163 -2.88 -20.29 1.35
CA MET A 163 -4.16 -19.85 1.91
C MET A 163 -5.20 -19.59 0.82
N MET A 164 -4.82 -18.94 -0.29
CA MET A 164 -5.71 -18.72 -1.44
C MET A 164 -6.19 -20.04 -2.06
N GLU A 165 -5.31 -21.06 -2.13
CA GLU A 165 -5.70 -22.40 -2.61
C GLU A 165 -6.63 -23.12 -1.65
N GLN A 166 -6.39 -23.01 -0.34
CA GLN A 166 -7.24 -23.61 0.70
C GLN A 166 -8.64 -22.98 0.71
N ASP A 167 -8.71 -21.66 0.49
CA ASP A 167 -9.98 -20.93 0.39
C ASP A 167 -10.77 -21.26 -0.89
N GLY A 168 -10.14 -21.93 -1.86
CA GLY A 168 -10.77 -22.31 -3.12
C GLY A 168 -11.02 -21.13 -4.05
N VAL A 169 -10.13 -20.13 -4.04
CA VAL A 169 -10.20 -18.96 -4.92
C VAL A 169 -10.22 -19.37 -6.39
N GLU A 170 -11.18 -18.86 -7.16
CA GLU A 170 -11.30 -19.16 -8.60
C GLU A 170 -10.35 -18.28 -9.44
N ARG A 171 -10.32 -16.97 -9.15
CA ARG A 171 -9.48 -15.97 -9.85
C ARG A 171 -8.52 -15.31 -8.85
N ALA A 172 -7.24 -15.31 -9.17
CA ALA A 172 -6.20 -14.66 -8.38
C ALA A 172 -5.60 -13.47 -9.14
N VAL A 173 -5.53 -12.32 -8.47
CA VAL A 173 -4.89 -11.11 -8.97
C VAL A 173 -3.63 -10.86 -8.13
N ALA A 174 -2.46 -11.10 -8.72
CA ALA A 174 -1.20 -10.63 -8.17
C ALA A 174 -1.15 -9.10 -8.32
N PHE A 175 -1.35 -8.37 -7.24
CA PHE A 175 -1.41 -6.92 -7.26
C PHE A 175 -0.20 -6.33 -6.55
N THR A 176 0.78 -5.85 -7.33
CA THR A 176 1.93 -5.17 -6.74
C THR A 176 1.51 -3.90 -6.01
N GLN A 177 2.03 -3.70 -4.80
CA GLN A 177 1.84 -2.47 -4.04
C GLN A 177 2.90 -1.40 -4.37
N TYR A 178 3.79 -1.69 -5.33
CA TYR A 178 4.71 -0.73 -5.92
C TYR A 178 4.09 -0.12 -7.18
N PRO A 179 3.77 1.19 -7.21
CA PRO A 179 3.25 1.81 -8.42
C PRO A 179 4.24 1.70 -9.59
N GLN A 180 5.53 1.84 -9.31
CA GLN A 180 6.61 1.76 -10.29
C GLN A 180 7.28 0.39 -10.25
N TYR A 181 7.35 -0.28 -11.40
CA TYR A 181 7.96 -1.59 -11.52
C TYR A 181 9.49 -1.49 -11.38
N SER A 182 10.07 -2.32 -10.51
CA SER A 182 11.48 -2.72 -10.59
C SER A 182 11.61 -4.24 -10.65
N CYS A 183 12.64 -4.75 -11.33
CA CYS A 183 12.99 -6.17 -11.24
C CYS A 183 13.37 -6.58 -9.82
N SER A 184 13.86 -5.65 -9.01
CA SER A 184 14.28 -5.88 -7.63
C SER A 184 13.12 -5.85 -6.62
N THR A 185 11.94 -5.35 -6.99
CA THR A 185 10.75 -5.30 -6.13
C THR A 185 9.64 -6.19 -6.70
N THR A 186 8.75 -5.65 -7.55
CA THR A 186 7.67 -6.39 -8.22
C THR A 186 8.22 -7.63 -8.92
N GLY A 187 9.35 -7.52 -9.62
CA GLY A 187 9.96 -8.66 -10.30
C GLY A 187 10.32 -9.82 -9.36
N SER A 188 10.86 -9.53 -8.17
CA SER A 188 11.16 -10.56 -7.16
C SER A 188 9.88 -11.21 -6.62
N SER A 189 8.84 -10.43 -6.33
CA SER A 189 7.54 -10.98 -5.88
C SER A 189 6.88 -11.87 -6.93
N LEU A 190 6.91 -11.49 -8.21
CA LEU A 190 6.36 -12.31 -9.30
C LEU A 190 7.18 -13.58 -9.54
N ASN A 191 8.51 -13.49 -9.43
CA ASN A 191 9.38 -14.66 -9.48
C ASN A 191 9.11 -15.62 -8.31
N ALA A 192 8.78 -15.10 -7.12
CA ALA A 192 8.41 -15.94 -5.97
C ALA A 192 7.13 -16.75 -6.23
N ILE A 193 6.09 -16.13 -6.82
CA ILE A 193 4.86 -16.84 -7.24
C ILE A 193 5.21 -17.97 -8.23
N TYR A 194 6.01 -17.66 -9.25
CA TYR A 194 6.44 -18.67 -10.22
C TYR A 194 7.22 -19.81 -9.55
N ARG A 195 8.19 -19.49 -8.68
CA ARG A 195 9.01 -20.50 -7.97
C ARG A 195 8.19 -21.37 -7.04
N HIS A 196 7.16 -20.83 -6.39
CA HIS A 196 6.27 -21.60 -5.54
C HIS A 196 5.67 -22.78 -6.31
N TYR A 197 5.12 -22.53 -7.50
CA TYR A 197 4.56 -23.58 -8.36
C TYR A 197 5.63 -24.46 -9.00
N SER A 198 6.70 -23.88 -9.54
CA SER A 198 7.73 -24.65 -10.26
C SER A 198 8.48 -25.62 -9.35
N THR A 199 8.69 -25.26 -8.08
CA THR A 199 9.41 -26.10 -7.10
C THR A 199 8.55 -27.27 -6.64
N ARG A 200 7.23 -27.08 -6.54
CA ARG A 200 6.28 -28.13 -6.16
C ARG A 200 5.96 -29.09 -7.30
N GLY A 201 6.15 -28.65 -8.55
CA GLY A 201 5.73 -29.41 -9.73
C GLY A 201 4.22 -29.36 -9.98
N ASP A 202 3.50 -28.49 -9.27
CA ASP A 202 2.05 -28.35 -9.31
C ASP A 202 1.63 -27.30 -10.34
N ARG A 203 0.46 -27.49 -10.96
CA ARG A 203 -0.23 -26.41 -11.70
C ARG A 203 -1.07 -25.58 -10.73
N PRO A 204 -1.23 -24.27 -10.96
CA PRO A 204 -2.13 -23.45 -10.16
C PRO A 204 -3.56 -23.99 -10.15
N LYS A 205 -4.18 -24.03 -8.97
CA LYS A 205 -5.61 -24.37 -8.82
C LYS A 205 -6.55 -23.18 -9.07
N MET A 206 -5.98 -22.00 -9.29
CA MET A 206 -6.67 -20.73 -9.51
C MET A 206 -6.15 -20.06 -10.78
N ARG A 207 -6.99 -19.28 -11.46
CA ARG A 207 -6.59 -18.51 -12.65
C ARG A 207 -5.83 -17.25 -12.23
N TRP A 208 -4.54 -17.18 -12.53
CA TRP A 208 -3.71 -16.02 -12.22
C TRP A 208 -3.82 -14.91 -13.25
N SER A 209 -3.73 -13.68 -12.77
CA SER A 209 -3.46 -12.47 -13.56
C SER A 209 -2.67 -11.51 -12.68
N VAL A 210 -2.09 -10.46 -13.25
CA VAL A 210 -1.21 -9.54 -12.53
C VAL A 210 -1.45 -8.09 -12.92
N ILE A 211 -1.56 -7.25 -11.89
CA ILE A 211 -1.39 -5.80 -11.99
C ILE A 211 0.06 -5.54 -11.57
N ASP A 212 0.96 -5.46 -12.55
CA ASP A 212 2.41 -5.41 -12.30
C ASP A 212 2.97 -3.99 -12.17
N ARG A 213 2.22 -2.97 -12.56
CA ARG A 213 2.60 -1.55 -12.45
C ARG A 213 1.40 -0.64 -12.59
N TRP A 214 1.50 0.57 -12.05
CA TRP A 214 0.44 1.59 -12.08
C TRP A 214 0.99 3.00 -11.76
N PRO A 215 2.11 3.44 -12.39
CA PRO A 215 2.84 4.64 -11.98
C PRO A 215 2.06 5.95 -12.19
N THR A 216 1.08 5.96 -13.08
CA THR A 216 0.36 7.15 -13.52
C THR A 216 -1.15 7.04 -13.29
N HIS A 217 -1.59 6.16 -12.40
CA HIS A 217 -3.01 6.01 -12.07
C HIS A 217 -3.58 7.36 -11.57
N PRO A 218 -4.68 7.89 -12.14
CA PRO A 218 -5.15 9.24 -11.82
C PRO A 218 -5.42 9.48 -10.33
N LEU A 219 -5.94 8.47 -9.61
CA LEU A 219 -6.22 8.63 -8.18
C LEU A 219 -4.95 8.54 -7.32
N LEU A 220 -3.92 7.81 -7.75
CA LEU A 220 -2.60 7.86 -7.12
C LEU A 220 -2.01 9.28 -7.21
N ILE A 221 -2.07 9.87 -8.41
CA ILE A 221 -1.57 11.22 -8.66
C ILE A 221 -2.34 12.26 -7.84
N GLU A 222 -3.66 12.11 -7.74
CA GLU A 222 -4.49 12.96 -6.90
C GLU A 222 -4.11 12.85 -5.41
N CYS A 223 -3.89 11.63 -4.88
CA CYS A 223 -3.45 11.45 -3.50
C CYS A 223 -2.13 12.19 -3.21
N PHE A 224 -1.13 12.05 -4.08
CA PHE A 224 0.14 12.76 -3.93
C PHE A 224 -0.04 14.27 -3.99
N ALA A 225 -0.80 14.77 -4.97
CA ALA A 225 -1.05 16.20 -5.11
C ALA A 225 -1.73 16.78 -3.86
N GLN A 226 -2.74 16.09 -3.31
CA GLN A 226 -3.42 16.51 -2.09
C GLN A 226 -2.48 16.54 -0.87
N HIS A 227 -1.64 15.53 -0.71
CA HIS A 227 -0.69 15.47 0.40
C HIS A 227 0.39 16.55 0.31
N ILE A 228 0.86 16.84 -0.91
CA ILE A 228 1.82 17.93 -1.16
C ILE A 228 1.20 19.28 -0.83
N LEU A 229 0.00 19.58 -1.34
CA LEU A 229 -0.69 20.84 -1.06
C LEU A 229 -0.93 21.04 0.43
N LYS A 230 -1.41 19.98 1.12
CA LYS A 230 -1.63 19.98 2.57
C LYS A 230 -0.34 20.27 3.37
N GLU A 231 0.82 19.76 2.93
CA GLU A 231 2.09 20.10 3.59
C GLU A 231 2.61 21.49 3.22
N LEU A 232 2.46 21.94 1.97
CA LEU A 232 2.82 23.30 1.55
C LEU A 232 2.06 24.35 2.37
N GLU A 233 0.81 24.07 2.74
CA GLU A 233 0.02 24.94 3.61
C GLU A 233 0.66 25.18 4.99
N LYS A 234 1.46 24.23 5.48
CA LYS A 234 2.14 24.32 6.78
C LYS A 234 3.44 25.12 6.73
N PHE A 235 3.93 25.51 5.55
CA PHE A 235 5.04 26.46 5.44
C PHE A 235 4.55 27.89 5.67
N PRO A 236 5.40 28.80 6.19
CA PRO A 236 5.06 30.21 6.31
C PRO A 236 4.59 30.80 4.97
N ALA A 237 3.51 31.58 4.98
CA ALA A 237 2.89 32.08 3.75
C ALA A 237 3.87 32.81 2.83
N GLY A 238 4.76 33.65 3.39
CA GLY A 238 5.77 34.38 2.62
C GLY A 238 6.96 33.54 2.10
N LYS A 239 7.02 32.25 2.44
CA LYS A 239 8.06 31.30 2.02
C LYS A 239 7.53 30.18 1.14
N ARG A 240 6.21 30.00 1.08
CA ARG A 240 5.55 28.88 0.39
C ARG A 240 5.94 28.77 -1.09
N ASP A 241 6.05 29.90 -1.78
CA ASP A 241 6.42 29.93 -3.21
C ASP A 241 7.91 29.62 -3.45
N ASP A 242 8.76 29.76 -2.42
CA ASP A 242 10.19 29.42 -2.50
C ASP A 242 10.48 27.96 -2.10
N VAL A 243 9.47 27.21 -1.64
CA VAL A 243 9.65 25.80 -1.27
C VAL A 243 10.08 24.99 -2.49
N VAL A 244 11.16 24.22 -2.33
CA VAL A 244 11.61 23.24 -3.31
C VAL A 244 11.06 21.87 -2.97
N ILE A 245 10.34 21.25 -3.91
CA ILE A 245 9.80 19.90 -3.75
C ILE A 245 10.85 18.88 -4.16
N LEU A 246 11.25 18.01 -3.24
CA LEU A 246 12.20 16.93 -3.46
C LEU A 246 11.43 15.60 -3.44
N PHE A 247 11.13 15.08 -4.63
CA PHE A 247 10.60 13.73 -4.76
C PHE A 247 11.72 12.73 -4.50
N SER A 248 11.65 12.03 -3.38
CA SER A 248 12.64 11.06 -2.93
C SER A 248 12.14 9.65 -3.20
N ALA A 249 12.92 8.89 -3.99
CA ALA A 249 12.66 7.50 -4.32
C ALA A 249 13.87 6.64 -3.90
N HIS A 250 13.66 5.37 -3.57
CA HIS A 250 14.79 4.49 -3.20
C HIS A 250 15.72 4.32 -4.41
N SER A 251 17.02 4.49 -4.21
CA SER A 251 18.00 4.41 -5.29
C SER A 251 18.16 2.96 -5.80
N LEU A 252 18.74 2.81 -6.99
CA LEU A 252 19.15 1.51 -7.53
C LEU A 252 20.65 1.52 -7.83
N PRO A 253 21.36 0.39 -7.64
CA PRO A 253 22.72 0.25 -8.13
C PRO A 253 22.79 0.52 -9.64
N MET A 254 23.83 1.20 -10.12
CA MET A 254 23.96 1.51 -11.55
C MET A 254 24.03 0.26 -12.42
N SER A 255 24.50 -0.88 -11.89
CA SER A 255 24.44 -2.17 -12.59
C SER A 255 23.00 -2.63 -12.88
N VAL A 256 22.06 -2.34 -11.98
CA VAL A 256 20.62 -2.63 -12.14
C VAL A 256 19.98 -1.65 -13.13
N VAL A 257 20.33 -0.36 -13.03
CA VAL A 257 19.84 0.64 -13.99
C VAL A 257 20.34 0.31 -15.41
N ASN A 258 21.64 0.06 -15.56
CA ASN A 258 22.27 -0.16 -16.86
C ASN A 258 21.88 -1.48 -17.53
N ARG A 259 21.36 -2.47 -16.78
CA ARG A 259 20.75 -3.66 -17.42
C ARG A 259 19.38 -3.38 -18.04
N GLY A 260 18.82 -2.20 -17.78
CA GLY A 260 17.55 -1.70 -18.31
C GLY A 260 16.36 -1.95 -17.39
N ASP A 261 16.53 -1.72 -16.09
CA ASP A 261 15.41 -1.70 -15.14
C ASP A 261 14.47 -0.51 -15.43
N PRO A 262 13.14 -0.70 -15.52
CA PRO A 262 12.22 0.36 -15.94
C PRO A 262 11.93 1.37 -14.82
N TYR A 263 12.29 1.06 -13.58
CA TYR A 263 11.93 1.85 -12.41
C TYR A 263 12.26 3.35 -12.50
N PRO A 264 13.47 3.77 -12.93
CA PRO A 264 13.78 5.21 -12.97
C PRO A 264 12.85 6.00 -13.90
N GLN A 265 12.47 5.39 -15.03
CA GLN A 265 11.57 6.01 -16.00
C GLN A 265 10.14 6.10 -15.44
N GLU A 266 9.65 5.06 -14.77
CA GLU A 266 8.31 5.04 -14.20
C GLU A 266 8.17 5.99 -13.00
N VAL A 267 9.21 6.13 -12.18
CA VAL A 267 9.25 7.15 -11.12
C VAL A 267 9.23 8.55 -11.73
N GLY A 268 10.04 8.81 -12.76
CA GLY A 268 10.01 10.07 -13.50
C GLY A 268 8.62 10.40 -14.07
N ALA A 269 7.92 9.40 -14.62
CA ALA A 269 6.55 9.56 -15.11
C ALA A 269 5.55 9.91 -13.98
N THR A 270 5.69 9.28 -12.82
CA THR A 270 4.86 9.58 -11.62
C THR A 270 5.07 11.03 -11.20
N VAL A 271 6.33 11.45 -11.04
CA VAL A 271 6.71 12.83 -10.67
C VAL A 271 6.14 13.83 -11.65
N GLN A 272 6.30 13.59 -12.95
CA GLN A 272 5.80 14.51 -13.98
C GLN A 272 4.27 14.64 -13.92
N ARG A 273 3.53 13.55 -13.68
CA ARG A 273 2.07 13.60 -13.52
C ARG A 273 1.63 14.35 -12.27
N VAL A 274 2.33 14.17 -11.15
CA VAL A 274 2.06 14.93 -9.93
C VAL A 274 2.31 16.43 -10.15
N MET A 275 3.42 16.80 -10.78
CA MET A 275 3.73 18.21 -11.01
C MET A 275 2.79 18.90 -12.00
N GLU A 276 2.32 18.20 -13.03
CA GLU A 276 1.25 18.71 -13.90
C GLU A 276 -0.06 18.90 -13.13
N ARG A 277 -0.43 17.96 -12.26
CA ARG A 277 -1.63 18.08 -11.41
C ARG A 277 -1.53 19.25 -10.44
N LEU A 278 -0.32 19.60 -10.00
CA LEU A 278 0.00 20.77 -9.18
C LEU A 278 0.19 22.06 -9.99
N GLN A 279 0.02 22.01 -11.31
CA GLN A 279 0.22 23.15 -12.22
C GLN A 279 1.61 23.80 -12.08
N HIS A 280 2.62 23.01 -11.73
CA HIS A 280 3.99 23.48 -11.49
C HIS A 280 4.08 24.65 -10.50
N CYS A 281 3.24 24.65 -9.45
CA CYS A 281 3.20 25.72 -8.45
C CYS A 281 4.53 25.97 -7.72
N ASN A 282 5.43 24.96 -7.67
CA ASN A 282 6.74 25.04 -7.04
C ASN A 282 7.82 24.36 -7.90
N PRO A 283 9.10 24.78 -7.78
CA PRO A 283 10.22 24.06 -8.39
C PRO A 283 10.41 22.69 -7.74
N TYR A 284 10.83 21.70 -8.52
CA TYR A 284 11.01 20.34 -8.03
C TYR A 284 12.26 19.65 -8.58
N ARG A 285 12.70 18.60 -7.89
CA ARG A 285 13.68 17.62 -8.36
C ARG A 285 13.27 16.21 -7.95
N LEU A 286 13.59 15.24 -8.81
CA LEU A 286 13.62 13.83 -8.47
C LEU A 286 15.03 13.48 -7.97
N VAL A 287 15.09 12.92 -6.77
CA VAL A 287 16.32 12.54 -6.06
C VAL A 287 16.19 11.12 -5.52
N TRP A 288 17.32 10.51 -5.18
CA TRP A 288 17.36 9.10 -4.82
C TRP A 288 17.99 8.91 -3.44
N GLN A 289 17.34 8.12 -2.57
CA GLN A 289 17.77 7.88 -1.19
C GLN A 289 18.33 6.47 -0.97
N SER A 290 18.83 6.24 0.24
CA SER A 290 19.18 4.92 0.76
C SER A 290 20.29 4.18 -0.02
N LYS A 291 21.26 4.91 -0.60
CA LYS A 291 22.48 4.28 -1.16
C LYS A 291 23.21 3.48 -0.08
N VAL A 292 23.44 2.20 -0.34
CA VAL A 292 24.22 1.33 0.55
C VAL A 292 25.49 0.78 -0.10
N GLY A 293 26.60 0.87 0.63
CA GLY A 293 27.88 0.33 0.20
C GLY A 293 28.65 1.23 -0.78
N PRO A 294 29.81 0.77 -1.25
CA PRO A 294 30.76 1.60 -2.00
C PRO A 294 30.47 1.67 -3.50
N MET A 295 29.59 0.82 -4.02
CA MET A 295 29.32 0.75 -5.47
C MET A 295 28.63 2.03 -5.98
N PRO A 296 28.63 2.29 -7.30
CA PRO A 296 27.87 3.39 -7.87
C PRO A 296 26.36 3.13 -7.86
N TRP A 297 25.58 4.14 -7.47
CA TRP A 297 24.12 4.12 -7.42
C TRP A 297 23.55 5.29 -8.23
N LEU A 298 22.29 5.15 -8.62
CA LEU A 298 21.55 6.21 -9.30
C LEU A 298 21.48 7.46 -8.43
N GLY A 299 21.90 8.58 -9.00
CA GLY A 299 21.92 9.88 -8.33
C GLY A 299 21.02 10.91 -9.03
N PRO A 300 20.93 12.12 -8.47
CA PRO A 300 21.68 12.59 -7.30
C PRO A 300 21.12 12.06 -5.96
N GLN A 301 21.95 12.00 -4.92
CA GLN A 301 21.54 11.48 -3.60
C GLN A 301 20.75 12.52 -2.79
N THR A 302 19.70 12.10 -2.09
CA THR A 302 18.79 13.00 -1.35
C THR A 302 19.54 13.87 -0.32
N ASP A 303 20.45 13.29 0.45
CA ASP A 303 21.30 13.97 1.43
C ASP A 303 22.22 15.02 0.78
N GLU A 304 22.94 14.64 -0.28
CA GLU A 304 23.82 15.53 -1.02
C GLU A 304 23.06 16.70 -1.65
N VAL A 305 21.84 16.46 -2.15
CA VAL A 305 20.98 17.51 -2.74
C VAL A 305 20.46 18.47 -1.68
N ILE A 306 20.02 17.98 -0.52
CA ILE A 306 19.60 18.84 0.60
C ILE A 306 20.73 19.78 0.97
N LYS A 307 21.94 19.24 1.21
CA LYS A 307 23.13 20.04 1.53
C LYS A 307 23.47 21.03 0.42
N GLY A 308 23.48 20.57 -0.83
CA GLY A 308 23.81 21.40 -1.99
C GLY A 308 22.81 22.53 -2.24
N LEU A 309 21.52 22.31 -1.98
CA LEU A 309 20.48 23.34 -2.08
C LEU A 309 20.62 24.39 -0.97
N CYS A 310 20.88 23.95 0.27
CA CYS A 310 21.09 24.86 1.40
C CYS A 310 22.28 25.79 1.18
N GLN A 311 23.40 25.25 0.67
CA GLN A 311 24.58 26.04 0.29
C GLN A 311 24.29 27.07 -0.82
N ARG A 312 23.24 26.85 -1.62
CA ARG A 312 22.78 27.74 -2.69
C ARG A 312 21.61 28.62 -2.25
N GLY A 313 21.33 28.71 -0.96
CA GLY A 313 20.31 29.58 -0.38
C GLY A 313 18.89 29.03 -0.41
N LYS A 314 18.66 27.80 -0.90
CA LYS A 314 17.34 27.14 -0.86
C LYS A 314 17.19 26.41 0.47
N ARG A 315 16.44 27.02 1.38
CA ARG A 315 16.30 26.58 2.79
C ARG A 315 14.89 26.13 3.17
N ASN A 316 13.98 26.06 2.20
CA ASN A 316 12.60 25.59 2.40
C ASN A 316 12.40 24.35 1.51
N LEU A 317 12.37 23.17 2.12
CA LEU A 317 12.41 21.88 1.40
C LEU A 317 11.21 21.00 1.80
N LEU A 318 10.49 20.48 0.81
CA LEU A 318 9.43 19.51 1.00
C LEU A 318 9.83 18.15 0.42
N LEU A 319 10.10 17.17 1.28
CA LEU A 319 10.41 15.79 0.90
C LEU A 319 9.10 15.05 0.56
N VAL A 320 9.07 14.36 -0.57
CA VAL A 320 7.90 13.57 -1.00
C VAL A 320 8.31 12.11 -1.24
N PRO A 321 7.82 11.15 -0.43
CA PRO A 321 8.08 9.73 -0.66
C PRO A 321 7.25 9.24 -1.87
N ILE A 322 7.83 9.27 -3.07
CA ILE A 322 7.07 9.13 -4.32
C ILE A 322 6.92 7.67 -4.80
N ALA A 323 7.75 6.77 -4.28
CA ALA A 323 7.86 5.40 -4.77
C ALA A 323 7.41 4.32 -3.76
N PHE A 324 6.82 4.74 -2.65
CA PHE A 324 6.24 3.88 -1.63
C PHE A 324 4.96 4.51 -1.07
N THR A 325 3.98 3.68 -0.72
CA THR A 325 2.60 4.12 -0.46
C THR A 325 2.24 4.18 1.02
N SER A 326 3.00 3.53 1.89
CA SER A 326 2.78 3.48 3.34
C SER A 326 4.06 3.90 4.06
N ASP A 327 3.96 4.43 5.27
CA ASP A 327 5.15 4.70 6.08
C ASP A 327 5.97 3.42 6.32
N HIS A 328 7.29 3.58 6.30
CA HIS A 328 8.28 2.51 6.51
C HIS A 328 9.57 3.13 7.05
N ILE A 329 10.59 2.31 7.26
CA ILE A 329 11.86 2.75 7.87
C ILE A 329 12.52 3.89 7.07
N GLU A 330 12.51 3.81 5.74
CA GLU A 330 13.06 4.86 4.89
C GLU A 330 12.29 6.20 4.98
N THR A 331 11.01 6.23 5.38
CA THR A 331 10.31 7.52 5.62
C THR A 331 10.47 8.00 7.07
N LEU A 332 10.18 7.13 8.03
CA LEU A 332 10.12 7.50 9.45
C LEU A 332 11.51 7.69 10.08
N HIS A 333 12.53 7.02 9.56
CA HIS A 333 13.89 7.15 10.05
C HIS A 333 14.74 8.03 9.12
N GLU A 334 14.89 7.64 7.85
CA GLU A 334 15.83 8.36 6.96
C GLU A 334 15.34 9.79 6.67
N LEU A 335 14.09 9.96 6.21
CA LEU A 335 13.58 11.30 5.90
C LEU A 335 13.34 12.14 7.17
N ASP A 336 12.66 11.60 8.18
CA ASP A 336 12.22 12.38 9.34
C ASP A 336 13.31 12.60 10.40
N ILE A 337 14.27 11.68 10.55
CA ILE A 337 15.33 11.78 11.56
C ILE A 337 16.66 12.15 10.88
N GLU A 338 17.18 11.31 9.99
CA GLU A 338 18.52 11.53 9.42
C GLU A 338 18.57 12.80 8.57
N TYR A 339 17.58 13.03 7.71
CA TYR A 339 17.58 14.20 6.83
C TYR A 339 16.94 15.43 7.44
N SER A 340 15.76 15.29 8.05
CA SER A 340 15.03 16.45 8.55
C SER A 340 15.59 17.02 9.84
N GLN A 341 16.02 16.17 10.79
CA GLN A 341 16.58 16.63 12.07
C GLN A 341 18.08 16.83 11.95
N VAL A 342 18.83 15.76 11.66
CA VAL A 342 20.31 15.82 11.72
C VAL A 342 20.88 16.68 10.59
N LEU A 343 20.62 16.31 9.33
CA LEU A 343 21.19 17.03 8.19
C LEU A 343 20.59 18.45 8.04
N GLY A 344 19.30 18.60 8.39
CA GLY A 344 18.60 19.88 8.36
C GLY A 344 19.24 20.92 9.28
N GLU A 345 19.54 20.52 10.52
CA GLU A 345 20.25 21.36 11.50
C GLU A 345 21.67 21.67 11.05
N GLU A 346 22.43 20.67 10.59
CA GLU A 346 23.81 20.85 10.10
C GLU A 346 23.92 21.81 8.91
N CYS A 347 22.91 21.79 8.02
CA CYS A 347 22.92 22.60 6.80
C CYS A 347 22.25 23.97 6.96
N GLY A 348 21.66 24.26 8.13
CA GLY A 348 20.92 25.50 8.37
C GLY A 348 19.64 25.63 7.55
N VAL A 349 18.90 24.52 7.40
CA VAL A 349 17.58 24.53 6.76
C VAL A 349 16.61 25.36 7.60
N GLU A 350 15.85 26.26 6.97
CA GLU A 350 14.83 27.06 7.66
C GLU A 350 13.59 26.22 7.94
N ASN A 351 13.12 25.50 6.92
CA ASN A 351 11.98 24.60 7.02
C ASN A 351 12.21 23.36 6.16
N ILE A 352 12.24 22.19 6.78
CA ILE A 352 12.18 20.89 6.11
C ILE A 352 10.94 20.14 6.58
N ARG A 353 10.14 19.67 5.64
CA ARG A 353 8.93 18.90 5.92
C ARG A 353 8.87 17.69 5.01
N ARG A 354 8.10 16.69 5.42
CA ARG A 354 7.81 15.51 4.61
C ARG A 354 6.31 15.44 4.33
N ALA A 355 5.94 15.19 3.08
CA ALA A 355 4.58 14.82 2.70
C ALA A 355 4.17 13.51 3.36
N GLU A 356 2.98 13.50 3.96
CA GLU A 356 2.40 12.30 4.55
C GLU A 356 2.38 11.14 3.55
N SER A 357 2.75 9.93 3.98
CA SER A 357 2.59 8.73 3.14
C SER A 357 1.09 8.50 2.85
N LEU A 358 0.76 7.74 1.80
CA LEU A 358 -0.64 7.56 1.40
C LEU A 358 -1.47 6.82 2.48
N ASN A 359 -0.84 5.90 3.20
CA ASN A 359 -1.33 5.28 4.44
C ASN A 359 -2.84 4.94 4.36
N GLY A 360 -3.64 5.51 5.26
CA GLY A 360 -5.08 5.28 5.38
C GLY A 360 -5.95 6.25 4.58
N ASN A 361 -5.42 6.95 3.57
CA ASN A 361 -6.21 7.89 2.76
C ASN A 361 -7.34 7.13 2.03
N PRO A 362 -8.63 7.44 2.28
CA PRO A 362 -9.74 6.77 1.61
C PRO A 362 -9.72 6.87 0.07
N LEU A 363 -9.16 7.96 -0.47
CA LEU A 363 -8.95 8.11 -1.91
C LEU A 363 -7.96 7.09 -2.47
N PHE A 364 -6.97 6.69 -1.66
CA PHE A 364 -6.02 5.66 -2.02
C PHE A 364 -6.69 4.27 -2.02
N PHE A 365 -7.59 3.98 -1.08
CA PHE A 365 -8.38 2.73 -1.12
C PHE A 365 -9.23 2.66 -2.40
N LYS A 366 -9.81 3.79 -2.79
CA LYS A 366 -10.53 3.92 -4.07
C LYS A 366 -9.61 3.72 -5.28
N ALA A 367 -8.36 4.19 -5.22
CA ALA A 367 -7.37 3.95 -6.27
C ALA A 367 -7.08 2.46 -6.45
N LEU A 368 -6.88 1.73 -5.35
CA LEU A 368 -6.65 0.29 -5.37
C LEU A 368 -7.85 -0.48 -5.94
N ALA A 369 -9.06 -0.14 -5.50
CA ALA A 369 -10.29 -0.75 -6.01
C ALA A 369 -10.52 -0.42 -7.50
N ASP A 370 -10.22 0.80 -7.94
CA ASP A 370 -10.34 1.21 -9.34
C ASP A 370 -9.36 0.47 -10.26
N LEU A 371 -8.12 0.27 -9.81
CA LEU A 371 -7.11 -0.53 -10.50
C LEU A 371 -7.58 -1.98 -10.69
N VAL A 372 -8.02 -2.62 -9.61
CA VAL A 372 -8.49 -4.01 -9.66
C VAL A 372 -9.75 -4.13 -10.52
N ARG A 373 -10.73 -3.20 -10.37
CA ARG A 373 -11.91 -3.16 -11.25
C ARG A 373 -11.52 -3.06 -12.72
N SER A 374 -10.62 -2.14 -13.06
CA SER A 374 -10.21 -1.91 -14.45
C SER A 374 -9.51 -3.14 -15.03
N HIS A 375 -8.65 -3.79 -14.23
CA HIS A 375 -7.98 -5.03 -14.57
C HIS A 375 -8.96 -6.20 -14.78
N LEU A 376 -9.94 -6.37 -13.90
CA LEU A 376 -10.95 -7.41 -14.02
C LEU A 376 -11.83 -7.22 -15.27
N LYS A 377 -12.04 -5.97 -15.71
CA LYS A 377 -12.81 -5.63 -16.91
C LYS A 377 -12.00 -5.71 -18.21
N SER A 378 -10.69 -5.43 -18.18
CA SER A 378 -9.86 -5.47 -19.39
C SER A 378 -9.60 -6.89 -19.88
N ASP A 379 -9.69 -7.87 -18.98
CA ASP A 379 -9.36 -9.27 -19.24
C ASP A 379 -7.96 -9.46 -19.83
N GLU A 380 -7.03 -8.56 -19.47
CA GLU A 380 -5.60 -8.69 -19.78
C GLU A 380 -4.90 -9.45 -18.63
N PRO A 381 -4.04 -10.44 -18.90
CA PRO A 381 -3.41 -11.22 -17.85
C PRO A 381 -2.27 -10.45 -17.17
N CYS A 382 -1.66 -9.50 -17.89
CA CYS A 382 -0.55 -8.67 -17.45
C CYS A 382 -0.40 -7.44 -18.34
N SER A 383 0.38 -6.45 -17.90
CA SER A 383 0.70 -5.30 -18.76
C SER A 383 1.56 -5.70 -19.96
N ARG A 384 1.45 -4.92 -21.04
CA ARG A 384 2.32 -5.07 -22.23
C ARG A 384 3.80 -5.00 -21.85
N GLN A 385 4.18 -4.12 -20.92
CA GLN A 385 5.56 -3.99 -20.45
C GLN A 385 6.08 -5.23 -19.72
N LEU A 386 5.21 -6.01 -19.05
CA LEU A 386 5.63 -7.26 -18.42
C LEU A 386 6.15 -8.26 -19.46
N THR A 387 5.67 -8.20 -20.71
CA THR A 387 6.13 -9.10 -21.79
C THR A 387 7.57 -8.84 -22.23
N LEU A 388 8.13 -7.65 -21.94
CA LEU A 388 9.48 -7.26 -22.29
C LEU A 388 10.43 -7.47 -21.10
N ARG A 389 11.48 -8.28 -21.24
CA ARG A 389 12.55 -8.38 -20.23
C ARG A 389 13.47 -7.16 -20.33
N CYS A 390 14.19 -6.85 -19.25
CA CYS A 390 15.32 -5.94 -19.32
C CYS A 390 16.26 -6.38 -20.48
N PRO A 391 16.73 -5.46 -21.33
CA PRO A 391 17.57 -5.79 -22.48
C PRO A 391 18.79 -6.65 -22.15
N LEU A 392 19.40 -6.45 -20.97
CA LEU A 392 20.56 -7.21 -20.49
C LEU A 392 20.21 -8.14 -19.31
N CYS A 393 19.01 -8.71 -19.32
CA CYS A 393 18.55 -9.60 -18.24
C CYS A 393 19.32 -10.92 -18.21
N VAL A 394 20.07 -11.17 -17.13
CA VAL A 394 20.81 -12.41 -16.89
C VAL A 394 20.08 -13.45 -16.03
N ASN A 395 18.93 -13.09 -15.45
CA ASN A 395 18.16 -14.00 -14.58
C ASN A 395 17.17 -14.83 -15.42
N PRO A 396 17.34 -16.16 -15.53
CA PRO A 396 16.48 -17.01 -16.35
C PRO A 396 15.04 -17.07 -15.82
N THR A 397 14.84 -16.92 -14.50
CA THR A 397 13.52 -16.95 -13.85
C THR A 397 12.61 -15.87 -14.41
N CYS A 398 13.15 -14.69 -14.76
CA CYS A 398 12.35 -13.58 -15.27
C CYS A 398 11.55 -13.94 -16.53
N GLY A 399 12.15 -14.71 -17.46
CA GLY A 399 11.45 -15.13 -18.68
C GLY A 399 10.32 -16.12 -18.37
N GLN A 400 10.59 -17.04 -17.45
CA GLN A 400 9.64 -18.08 -17.04
C GLN A 400 8.45 -17.49 -16.25
N ALA A 401 8.71 -16.59 -15.31
CA ALA A 401 7.67 -15.91 -14.54
C ALA A 401 6.77 -15.04 -15.44
N LYS A 402 7.34 -14.34 -16.44
CA LYS A 402 6.55 -13.58 -17.42
C LYS A 402 5.66 -14.51 -18.27
N ALA A 403 6.20 -15.64 -18.72
CA ALA A 403 5.44 -16.64 -19.47
C ALA A 403 4.33 -17.27 -18.62
N PHE A 404 4.57 -17.49 -17.31
CA PHE A 404 3.60 -18.01 -16.37
C PHE A 404 2.32 -17.17 -16.35
N PHE A 405 2.43 -15.84 -16.21
CA PHE A 405 1.25 -14.96 -16.24
C PHE A 405 0.64 -14.84 -17.63
N ARG A 406 1.46 -14.69 -18.69
CA ARG A 406 0.96 -14.56 -20.07
C ARG A 406 0.17 -15.78 -20.56
N SER A 407 0.52 -16.97 -20.07
CA SER A 407 -0.09 -18.24 -20.51
C SER A 407 -1.34 -18.63 -19.74
N GLN A 408 -1.75 -17.85 -18.74
CA GLN A 408 -3.00 -18.09 -18.03
C GLN A 408 -4.16 -17.93 -19.00
N LYS A 409 -5.02 -18.95 -19.08
CA LYS A 409 -6.23 -18.90 -19.89
C LYS A 409 -7.25 -18.00 -19.19
N HIS A 410 -7.75 -17.01 -19.92
CA HIS A 410 -8.89 -16.19 -19.51
C HIS A 410 -10.18 -16.99 -19.52
#